data_AF-A0A5E4NLL0-F1
#
_entry.id   AF-A0A5E4NLL0-F1
#
_cell.length_a   1.000
_cell.length_b   1.000
_cell.length_c   1.000
_cell.angle_alpha   90.00
_cell.angle_beta   90.00
_cell.angle_gamma   90.00
#
_symmetry.space_group_name_H-M   'P 1'
#
loop_
_entity.id
_entity.type
_entity.pdbx_description
1 polymer ?
#
loop_
_entity_poly.entity_id
_entity_poly.type
_entity_poly.pdbx_seq_one_letter_code
_entity_poly.pdbx_strand_id
1 'polypeptide(L)'
;MKPSKLKRHLVTKHPQFQHKEEDFFKRYENSIKVQKNTMRNFTSVPIKALAASLEASYLIAKTKKSHSIGESLVLLAAIKIVSIMHGESYANELKTIPLSRDTVSRRIENMSDNIKSQLLNRLRGNYFAMQLDESTDITNLAQLLVDVDLVC
;
A
#
# COMPACT_ATOMS: atom_id res chain seq x y z
N MET A 1 9.12 21.18 -14.19
CA MET A 1 8.46 21.37 -15.51
C MET A 1 9.23 22.45 -16.28
N LYS A 2 9.38 22.37 -17.61
CA LYS A 2 10.09 23.44 -18.37
C LYS A 2 9.28 24.77 -18.32
N PRO A 3 9.92 25.96 -18.24
CA PRO A 3 9.21 27.25 -18.09
C PRO A 3 8.18 27.53 -19.18
N SER A 4 8.50 27.21 -20.44
CA SER A 4 7.58 27.36 -21.58
C SER A 4 6.31 26.50 -21.45
N LYS A 5 6.46 25.30 -20.89
CA LYS A 5 5.33 24.38 -20.64
C LYS A 5 4.48 24.87 -19.46
N LEU A 6 5.09 25.43 -18.42
CA LEU A 6 4.38 26.01 -17.28
C LEU A 6 3.52 27.21 -17.68
N LYS A 7 4.10 28.16 -18.44
CA LYS A 7 3.34 29.32 -18.94
C LYS A 7 2.14 28.89 -19.78
N ARG A 8 2.33 27.96 -20.73
CA ARG A 8 1.22 27.43 -21.55
C ARG A 8 0.16 26.71 -20.71
N HIS A 9 0.57 25.93 -19.71
CA HIS A 9 -0.36 25.21 -18.83
C HIS A 9 -1.22 26.17 -18.00
N LEU A 10 -0.63 27.22 -17.44
CA LEU A 10 -1.37 28.25 -16.73
C LEU A 10 -2.36 28.95 -17.67
N VAL A 11 -1.95 29.33 -18.88
CA VAL A 11 -2.86 29.99 -19.83
C VAL A 11 -4.01 29.08 -20.28
N THR A 12 -3.74 27.81 -20.58
CA THR A 12 -4.73 26.92 -21.22
C THR A 12 -5.57 26.09 -20.26
N LYS A 13 -5.05 25.78 -19.06
CA LYS A 13 -5.73 24.90 -18.08
C LYS A 13 -6.08 25.60 -16.79
N HIS A 14 -5.34 26.63 -16.39
CA HIS A 14 -5.60 27.37 -15.17
C HIS A 14 -5.48 28.91 -15.34
N PRO A 15 -6.30 29.54 -16.22
CA PRO A 15 -6.19 30.96 -16.51
C PRO A 15 -6.25 31.85 -15.26
N GLN A 16 -6.98 31.41 -14.23
CA GLN A 16 -7.11 32.09 -12.94
C GLN A 16 -5.78 32.24 -12.16
N PHE A 17 -4.76 31.45 -12.50
CA PHE A 17 -3.45 31.49 -11.85
C PHE A 17 -2.35 32.09 -12.73
N GLN A 18 -2.67 32.55 -13.94
CA GLN A 18 -1.70 33.06 -14.91
C GLN A 18 -0.92 34.28 -14.42
N HIS A 19 -1.57 35.15 -13.65
CA HIS A 19 -1.03 36.43 -13.16
C HIS A 19 -0.76 36.43 -11.65
N LYS A 20 -0.65 35.24 -11.05
CA LYS A 20 -0.35 35.14 -9.61
C LYS A 20 1.17 35.14 -9.40
N GLU A 21 1.60 35.92 -8.42
CA GLU A 21 3.00 35.99 -7.99
C GLU A 21 3.48 34.68 -7.34
N GLU A 22 4.80 34.48 -7.30
CA GLU A 22 5.41 33.28 -6.70
C GLU A 22 4.95 33.04 -5.24
N ASP A 23 4.79 34.12 -4.47
CA ASP A 23 4.34 34.06 -3.08
C ASP A 23 2.94 33.46 -2.93
N PHE A 24 2.05 33.66 -3.92
CA PHE A 24 0.75 33.00 -3.92
C PHE A 24 0.91 31.47 -4.01
N PHE A 25 1.80 30.99 -4.89
CA PHE A 25 2.04 29.55 -5.06
C PHE A 25 2.73 28.94 -3.84
N LYS A 26 3.66 29.65 -3.20
CA LYS A 26 4.26 29.22 -1.92
C LYS A 26 3.20 29.07 -0.82
N ARG A 27 2.28 30.05 -0.70
CA ARG A 27 1.16 29.97 0.25
C ARG A 27 0.19 28.84 -0.10
N TYR A 28 -0.11 28.64 -1.38
CA TYR A 28 -1.00 27.58 -1.85
C TYR A 28 -0.40 26.18 -1.68
N GLU A 29 0.90 26.02 -1.90
CA GLU A 29 1.61 24.78 -1.60
C GLU A 29 1.56 24.47 -0.09
N ASN A 30 1.78 25.48 0.75
CA ASN A 30 1.69 25.32 2.20
C ASN A 30 0.26 24.96 2.64
N SER A 31 -0.77 25.57 2.06
CA SER A 31 -2.16 25.21 2.37
C SER A 31 -2.48 23.77 1.95
N ILE A 32 -1.99 23.32 0.79
CA ILE A 32 -2.11 21.92 0.35
C ILE A 32 -1.36 20.97 1.30
N LYS A 33 -0.15 21.32 1.74
CA LYS A 33 0.61 20.51 2.72
C LYS A 33 -0.13 20.39 4.05
N VAL A 34 -0.68 21.49 4.55
CA VAL A 34 -1.48 21.50 5.78
C VAL A 34 -2.74 20.63 5.59
N GLN A 35 -3.48 20.81 4.49
CA GLN A 35 -4.64 19.98 4.17
C GLN A 35 -4.29 18.48 4.10
N LYS A 36 -3.18 18.13 3.43
CA LYS A 36 -2.68 16.76 3.34
C LYS A 36 -2.36 16.17 4.72
N ASN A 37 -1.72 16.95 5.59
CA ASN A 37 -1.42 16.51 6.96
C ASN A 37 -2.70 16.35 7.79
N THR A 38 -3.66 17.26 7.67
CA THR A 38 -4.97 17.14 8.32
C THR A 38 -5.71 15.88 7.84
N MET A 39 -5.76 15.63 6.53
CA MET A 39 -6.35 14.40 5.98
C MET A 39 -5.63 13.14 6.46
N ARG A 40 -4.30 13.18 6.61
CA ARG A 40 -3.51 12.07 7.15
C ARG A 40 -3.86 11.78 8.61
N ASN A 41 -4.19 12.80 9.40
CA ASN A 41 -4.62 12.63 10.78
C ASN A 41 -6.03 12.02 10.87
N PHE A 42 -6.96 12.42 10.00
CA PHE A 42 -8.29 11.80 9.90
C PHE A 42 -8.27 10.35 9.38
N THR A 43 -7.24 9.99 8.61
CA THR A 43 -7.06 8.63 8.06
C THR A 43 -6.02 7.82 8.84
N SER A 44 -5.52 8.35 9.96
CA SER A 44 -4.51 7.67 10.77
C SER A 44 -5.18 6.48 11.46
N VAL A 45 -4.77 5.29 11.04
CA VAL A 45 -5.24 4.04 11.63
C VAL A 45 -4.54 3.85 12.97
N PRO A 46 -5.26 3.53 14.06
CA PRO A 46 -4.64 3.20 15.35
C PRO A 46 -3.57 2.12 15.18
N ILE A 47 -2.47 2.21 15.92
CA ILE A 47 -1.32 1.29 15.78
C ILE A 47 -1.76 -0.18 15.93
N LYS A 48 -2.65 -0.48 16.88
CA LYS A 48 -3.20 -1.83 17.08
C LYS A 48 -4.01 -2.32 15.88
N ALA A 49 -4.86 -1.45 15.31
CA ALA A 49 -5.65 -1.77 14.12
C ALA A 49 -4.77 -1.95 12.88
N LEU A 50 -3.67 -1.19 12.77
CA LEU A 50 -2.66 -1.38 11.74
C LEU A 50 -1.97 -2.74 11.85
N ALA A 51 -1.54 -3.12 13.06
CA ALA A 51 -0.90 -4.41 13.30
C ALA A 51 -1.85 -5.58 12.97
N ALA A 52 -3.11 -5.50 13.42
CA ALA A 52 -4.13 -6.50 13.09
C ALA A 52 -4.41 -6.59 11.58
N SER A 53 -4.46 -5.45 10.88
CA SER A 53 -4.64 -5.40 9.41
C SER A 53 -3.49 -6.06 8.66
N LEU A 54 -2.24 -5.83 9.09
CA LEU A 54 -1.06 -6.47 8.52
C LEU A 54 -1.11 -7.99 8.70
N GLU A 55 -1.40 -8.46 9.91
CA GLU A 55 -1.45 -9.90 10.23
C GLU A 55 -2.55 -10.61 9.42
N ALA A 56 -3.76 -10.04 9.40
CA ALA A 56 -4.86 -10.59 8.60
C ALA A 56 -4.53 -10.59 7.09
N SER A 57 -3.90 -9.52 6.58
CA SER A 57 -3.47 -9.47 5.16
C SER A 57 -2.42 -10.54 4.85
N TYR A 58 -1.47 -10.78 5.77
CA TYR A 58 -0.48 -11.84 5.65
C TYR A 58 -1.14 -13.22 5.58
N LEU A 59 -2.11 -13.51 6.45
CA LEU A 59 -2.84 -14.77 6.44
C LEU A 59 -3.64 -14.97 5.14
N ILE A 60 -4.25 -13.92 4.61
CA ILE A 60 -4.96 -13.95 3.31
C ILE A 60 -4.00 -14.31 2.17
N ALA A 61 -2.83 -13.66 2.13
CA ALA A 61 -1.80 -13.96 1.12
C ALA A 61 -1.25 -15.38 1.26
N LYS A 62 -0.93 -15.81 2.49
CA LYS A 62 -0.40 -17.14 2.80
C LYS A 62 -1.35 -18.26 2.37
N THR A 63 -2.66 -18.05 2.54
CA THR A 63 -3.69 -19.00 2.14
C THR A 63 -4.12 -18.86 0.66
N LYS A 64 -3.47 -17.97 -0.10
CA LYS A 64 -3.72 -17.68 -1.51
C LYS A 64 -5.20 -17.33 -1.79
N LYS A 65 -5.84 -16.59 -0.88
CA LYS A 65 -7.25 -16.18 -1.01
C LYS A 65 -7.36 -14.80 -1.68
N SER A 66 -8.54 -14.51 -2.24
CA SER A 66 -8.86 -13.20 -2.81
C SER A 66 -8.70 -12.09 -1.78
N HIS A 67 -8.17 -10.94 -2.17
CA HIS A 67 -8.04 -9.77 -1.31
C HIS A 67 -9.39 -9.29 -0.76
N SER A 68 -10.49 -9.51 -1.49
CA SER A 68 -11.85 -9.15 -1.05
C SER A 68 -12.36 -9.97 0.13
N ILE A 69 -11.71 -11.09 0.50
CA ILE A 69 -12.15 -11.93 1.61
C ILE A 69 -12.03 -11.21 2.97
N GLY A 70 -11.12 -10.23 3.06
CA GLY A 70 -10.90 -9.41 4.25
C GLY A 70 -12.17 -8.69 4.69
N GLU A 71 -12.77 -7.92 3.77
CA GLU A 71 -13.99 -7.15 4.03
C GLU A 71 -15.27 -8.00 3.94
N SER A 72 -15.32 -8.99 3.05
CA SER A 72 -16.54 -9.77 2.78
C SER A 72 -16.82 -10.88 3.78
N LEU A 73 -15.80 -11.37 4.50
CA LEU A 73 -15.99 -12.47 5.45
C LEU A 73 -15.18 -12.29 6.73
N VAL A 74 -13.87 -12.09 6.64
CA VAL A 74 -12.98 -12.11 7.82
C VAL A 74 -13.39 -11.05 8.84
N LEU A 75 -13.51 -9.80 8.41
CA LEU A 75 -13.89 -8.69 9.29
C LEU A 75 -15.32 -8.84 9.80
N LEU A 76 -16.27 -9.22 8.94
CA LEU A 76 -17.66 -9.41 9.32
C LEU A 76 -17.84 -10.52 10.35
N ALA A 77 -17.17 -11.65 10.17
CA ALA A 77 -17.20 -12.77 11.11
C ALA A 77 -16.60 -12.37 12.46
N ALA A 78 -15.44 -11.72 12.45
CA ALA A 78 -14.78 -11.26 13.67
C ALA A 78 -15.67 -10.30 14.49
N ILE A 79 -16.31 -9.32 13.82
CA ILE A 79 -17.25 -8.40 14.48
C ILE A 79 -18.42 -9.16 15.12
N LYS A 80 -19.04 -10.11 14.41
CA LYS A 80 -20.18 -10.88 14.94
C LYS A 80 -19.78 -11.74 16.14
N ILE A 81 -18.66 -12.46 16.03
CA ILE A 81 -18.15 -13.33 17.11
C ILE A 81 -17.84 -12.50 18.35
N VAL A 82 -17.09 -11.40 18.20
CA VAL A 82 -16.73 -10.53 19.34
C VAL A 82 -17.96 -9.85 19.95
N SER A 83 -18.93 -9.44 19.13
CA SER A 83 -20.18 -8.85 19.62
C SER A 83 -20.94 -9.84 20.53
N ILE A 84 -21.04 -11.11 20.13
CA ILE A 84 -21.70 -12.15 20.92
C ILE A 84 -20.91 -12.49 22.19
N MET A 85 -19.59 -12.62 22.08
CA MET A 85 -18.73 -13.12 23.17
C MET A 85 -18.38 -12.05 24.21
N HIS A 86 -18.21 -10.80 23.78
CA HIS A 86 -17.66 -9.72 24.61
C HIS A 86 -18.51 -8.44 24.59
N GLY A 87 -19.53 -8.37 23.73
CA GLY A 87 -20.43 -7.23 23.61
C GLY A 87 -20.04 -6.23 22.52
N GLU A 88 -20.96 -5.31 22.25
CA GLU A 88 -20.91 -4.42 21.08
C GLU A 88 -19.78 -3.38 21.14
N SER A 89 -19.35 -2.98 22.34
CA SER A 89 -18.25 -2.03 22.54
C SER A 89 -16.95 -2.53 21.91
N TYR A 90 -16.55 -3.78 22.19
CA TYR A 90 -15.36 -4.40 21.60
C TYR A 90 -15.53 -4.63 20.10
N ALA A 91 -16.73 -5.01 19.65
CA ALA A 91 -17.01 -5.20 18.24
C ALA A 91 -16.86 -3.90 17.42
N ASN A 92 -17.17 -2.75 18.02
CA ASN A 92 -16.96 -1.44 17.39
C ASN A 92 -15.47 -1.09 17.25
N GLU A 93 -14.60 -1.54 18.15
CA GLU A 93 -13.15 -1.37 17.98
C GLU A 93 -12.64 -2.13 16.75
N LEU A 94 -13.16 -3.34 16.48
CA LEU A 94 -12.76 -4.12 15.30
C LEU A 94 -13.11 -3.42 13.98
N LYS A 95 -14.16 -2.59 13.94
CA LYS A 95 -14.53 -1.81 12.74
C LYS A 95 -13.43 -0.82 12.34
N THR A 96 -12.52 -0.46 13.25
CA THR A 96 -11.38 0.41 12.95
C THR A 96 -10.26 -0.30 12.17
N ILE A 97 -10.28 -1.64 12.09
CA ILE A 97 -9.28 -2.43 11.37
C ILE A 97 -9.53 -2.31 9.86
N PRO A 98 -8.61 -1.72 9.09
CA PRO A 98 -8.80 -1.56 7.66
C PRO A 98 -8.51 -2.90 6.95
N LEU A 99 -9.55 -3.54 6.43
CA LEU A 99 -9.46 -4.80 5.68
C LEU A 99 -10.17 -4.74 4.32
N SER A 100 -10.32 -3.54 3.75
CA SER A 100 -10.82 -3.40 2.39
C SER A 100 -9.92 -4.12 1.39
N ARG A 101 -10.46 -4.52 0.24
CA ARG A 101 -9.70 -5.16 -0.85
C ARG A 101 -8.40 -4.40 -1.17
N ASP A 102 -8.49 -3.08 -1.31
CA ASP A 102 -7.35 -2.22 -1.65
C ASP A 102 -6.34 -2.14 -0.50
N THR A 103 -6.82 -2.12 0.74
CA THR A 103 -5.93 -2.13 1.90
C THR A 103 -5.15 -3.44 1.96
N VAL A 104 -5.84 -4.57 1.83
CA VAL A 104 -5.20 -5.90 1.83
C VAL A 104 -4.15 -5.99 0.72
N SER A 105 -4.49 -5.59 -0.50
CA SER A 105 -3.52 -5.54 -1.63
C SER A 105 -2.29 -4.72 -1.26
N ARG A 106 -2.48 -3.49 -0.79
CA ARG A 106 -1.38 -2.58 -0.45
C ARG A 106 -0.54 -3.11 0.72
N ARG A 107 -1.14 -3.80 1.70
CA ARG A 107 -0.38 -4.42 2.80
C ARG A 107 0.50 -5.55 2.27
N ILE A 108 -0.03 -6.38 1.39
CA ILE A 108 0.72 -7.48 0.76
C ILE A 108 1.88 -6.93 -0.07
N GLU A 109 1.65 -5.90 -0.88
CA GLU A 109 2.70 -5.22 -1.65
C GLU A 109 3.80 -4.67 -0.74
N ASN A 110 3.44 -3.94 0.32
CA ASN A 110 4.43 -3.41 1.27
C ASN A 110 5.26 -4.52 1.95
N MET A 111 4.63 -5.64 2.30
CA MET A 111 5.34 -6.79 2.88
C MET A 111 6.29 -7.42 1.85
N SER A 112 5.86 -7.56 0.60
CA SER A 112 6.68 -8.04 -0.51
C SER A 112 7.89 -7.13 -0.75
N ASP A 113 7.68 -5.82 -0.80
CA ASP A 113 8.75 -4.83 -0.98
C ASP A 113 9.75 -4.84 0.18
N ASN A 114 9.27 -5.03 1.41
CA ASN A 114 10.12 -5.18 2.57
C ASN A 114 10.99 -6.45 2.49
N ILE A 115 10.41 -7.60 2.13
CA ILE A 115 11.15 -8.86 1.93
C ILE A 115 12.21 -8.67 0.84
N LYS A 116 11.83 -8.08 -0.30
CA LYS A 116 12.76 -7.76 -1.40
C LYS A 116 13.90 -6.87 -0.94
N SER A 117 13.60 -5.82 -0.18
CA SER A 117 14.62 -4.89 0.33
C SER A 117 15.59 -5.58 1.29
N GLN A 118 15.09 -6.45 2.17
CA GLN A 118 15.93 -7.27 3.04
C GLN A 118 16.82 -8.23 2.25
N LEU A 119 16.27 -8.90 1.23
CA LEU A 119 17.04 -9.77 0.34
C LEU A 119 18.16 -8.99 -0.36
N LEU A 120 17.84 -7.87 -1.01
CA LEU A 120 18.83 -7.03 -1.69
C LEU A 120 19.93 -6.55 -0.74
N ASN A 121 19.58 -6.19 0.49
CA ASN A 121 20.56 -5.80 1.49
C ASN A 121 21.47 -6.96 1.91
N ARG A 122 20.97 -8.20 1.95
CA ARG A 122 21.78 -9.39 2.20
C ARG A 122 22.67 -9.74 1.01
N LEU A 123 22.22 -9.55 -0.22
CA LEU A 123 23.02 -9.82 -1.41
C LEU A 123 24.16 -8.80 -1.59
N ARG A 124 24.00 -7.58 -1.07
CA ARG A 124 25.06 -6.57 -1.07
C ARG A 124 26.25 -7.05 -0.23
N GLY A 125 27.36 -7.35 -0.90
CA GLY A 125 28.62 -7.71 -0.26
C GLY A 125 28.79 -9.18 0.05
N ASN A 126 27.88 -10.05 -0.39
CA ASN A 126 28.00 -11.50 -0.25
C ASN A 126 28.05 -12.17 -1.63
N TYR A 127 28.70 -13.33 -1.70
CA TYR A 127 28.61 -14.20 -2.87
C TYR A 127 27.26 -14.94 -2.84
N PHE A 128 26.65 -15.07 -4.02
CA PHE A 128 25.40 -15.78 -4.18
C PHE A 128 25.40 -16.48 -5.54
N ALA A 129 24.66 -17.59 -5.62
CA ALA A 129 24.32 -18.23 -6.87
C ALA A 129 22.93 -17.76 -7.31
N MET A 130 22.71 -17.72 -8.62
CA MET A 130 21.41 -17.43 -9.21
C MET A 130 21.07 -18.53 -10.20
N GLN A 131 19.87 -19.09 -10.08
CA GLN A 131 19.33 -20.07 -11.01
C GLN A 131 18.20 -19.41 -11.81
N LEU A 132 18.20 -19.64 -13.13
CA LEU A 132 17.20 -19.13 -14.05
C LEU A 132 16.50 -20.33 -14.68
N ASP A 133 15.18 -20.43 -14.47
CA ASP A 133 14.34 -21.47 -15.04
C ASP A 133 13.28 -20.83 -15.94
N GLU A 134 13.31 -21.16 -17.24
CA GLU A 134 12.35 -20.69 -18.23
C GLU A 134 11.39 -21.82 -18.60
N SER A 135 10.10 -21.57 -18.45
CA SER A 135 9.04 -22.49 -18.86
C SER A 135 8.02 -21.79 -19.74
N THR A 136 7.19 -22.55 -20.46
CA THR A 136 6.10 -21.99 -21.27
C THR A 136 4.78 -22.56 -20.78
N ASP A 137 3.79 -21.69 -20.53
CA ASP A 137 2.47 -22.16 -20.10
C ASP A 137 1.58 -22.64 -21.25
N ILE A 138 0.40 -23.14 -20.91
CA ILE A 138 -0.60 -23.63 -21.87
C ILE A 138 -1.11 -22.55 -22.85
N THR A 139 -0.80 -21.28 -22.59
CA THR A 139 -1.14 -20.14 -23.47
C THR A 139 0.03 -19.70 -24.34
N ASN A 140 1.12 -20.48 -24.38
CA ASN A 140 2.37 -20.16 -25.07
C ASN A 140 3.06 -18.88 -24.56
N LEU A 141 2.84 -18.51 -23.29
CA LEU A 141 3.56 -17.42 -22.66
C LEU A 141 4.78 -17.97 -21.91
N ALA A 142 5.96 -17.40 -22.19
CA ALA A 142 7.19 -17.71 -21.48
C ALA A 142 7.12 -17.13 -20.05
N GLN A 143 7.49 -17.95 -19.08
CA GLN A 143 7.59 -17.61 -17.66
C GLN A 143 9.03 -17.84 -17.21
N LEU A 144 9.66 -16.82 -16.63
CA LEU A 144 11.02 -16.89 -16.10
C LEU A 144 10.96 -16.87 -14.57
N LEU A 145 11.46 -17.92 -13.94
CA LEU A 145 11.69 -18.01 -12.50
C LEU A 145 13.17 -17.75 -12.21
N VAL A 146 13.43 -16.94 -11.18
CA VAL A 146 14.78 -16.60 -10.70
C VAL A 146 14.87 -17.05 -9.25
N ASP A 147 15.74 -17.99 -8.96
CA ASP A 147 16.07 -18.40 -7.59
C ASP A 147 17.45 -17.86 -7.19
N VAL A 148 17.59 -17.47 -5.92
CA VAL A 148 18.80 -16.83 -5.40
C VAL A 148 19.25 -17.52 -4.11
N ASP A 149 20.40 -18.20 -4.20
CA ASP A 149 21.01 -18.92 -3.09
C ASP A 149 22.21 -18.14 -2.55
N LEU A 150 22.19 -17.81 -1.26
CA LEU A 150 23.35 -17.24 -0.58
C LEU A 150 24.41 -18.33 -0.36
N VAL A 151 25.62 -18.08 -0.86
CA VAL A 151 26.77 -18.97 -0.66
C VAL A 151 27.52 -18.45 0.57
N CYS A 152 27.34 -19.10 1.71
CA CYS A 152 28.05 -18.82 2.96
C CYS A 152 29.44 -19.45 2.98
#